data_AF-A0AAV8WYB5-F1
#
_entry.id   AF-A0AAV8WYB5-F1
#
_cell.length_a   1.000
_cell.length_b   1.000
_cell.length_c   1.000
_cell.angle_alpha   90.00
_cell.angle_beta   90.00
_cell.angle_gamma   90.00
#
_symmetry.space_group_name_H-M   'P 1'
#
loop_
_entity.id
_entity.type
_entity.pdbx_description
1 polymer ?
#
loop_
_entity_poly.entity_id
_entity_poly.type
_entity_poly.pdbx_seq_one_letter_code
_entity_poly.pdbx_strand_id
1 'polypeptide(L)' 'MHRKRPSQTYNVGDKVWKRNFVLSNRAEHFAANLTHKFVLCTVTNVVSNLVYELTTEDDADAGKFHVKRLKTI' A
#
# COMPACT_ATOMS: atom_id res chain seq x y z
N MET A 1 8.63 18.05 -19.53
CA MET A 1 8.32 16.62 -19.32
C MET A 1 7.02 16.47 -18.52
N HIS A 2 5.90 16.17 -19.17
CA HIS A 2 4.63 15.95 -18.46
C HIS A 2 4.64 14.58 -17.77
N ARG A 3 4.87 14.58 -16.44
CA ARG A 3 4.70 13.39 -15.60
C ARG A 3 3.21 13.03 -15.60
N LYS A 4 2.79 12.07 -16.44
CA LYS A 4 1.41 11.55 -16.48
C LYS A 4 0.97 11.24 -15.04
N ARG A 5 -0.09 11.93 -14.58
CA ARG A 5 -0.72 11.62 -13.30
C ARG A 5 -1.36 10.23 -13.48
N PRO A 6 -1.13 9.28 -12.57
CA PRO A 6 -1.84 8.02 -12.64
C PRO A 6 -3.34 8.33 -12.56
N SER A 7 -4.10 7.87 -13.56
CA SER A 7 -5.55 8.03 -13.66
C SER A 7 -6.31 7.04 -12.76
N GLN A 8 -5.59 6.20 -12.00
CA GLN A 8 -6.18 5.27 -11.05
C GLN A 8 -6.72 6.05 -9.85
N THR A 9 -8.03 6.06 -9.75
CA THR A 9 -8.77 6.47 -8.56
C THR A 9 -9.25 5.20 -7.87
N TYR A 10 -9.16 5.19 -6.54
CA TYR A 10 -9.64 4.08 -5.72
C TYR A 10 -10.77 4.57 -4.84
N ASN A 11 -11.75 3.72 -4.57
CA ASN A 11 -12.84 4.04 -3.66
C ASN A 11 -12.59 3.39 -2.30
N VAL A 12 -13.27 3.88 -1.26
CA VAL A 12 -13.28 3.18 0.03
C VAL A 12 -13.92 1.80 -0.18
N GLY A 13 -13.26 0.76 0.35
CA GLY A 13 -13.63 -0.64 0.18
C GLY A 13 -12.89 -1.37 -0.96
N ASP A 14 -12.17 -0.66 -1.82
CA ASP A 14 -11.38 -1.29 -2.90
C ASP A 14 -10.19 -2.08 -2.34
N LYS A 15 -9.93 -3.24 -2.93
CA LYS A 15 -8.76 -4.06 -2.63
C LYS A 15 -7.61 -3.68 -3.53
N VAL A 16 -6.49 -3.27 -2.93
CA VAL A 16 -5.29 -2.82 -3.64
C VAL A 16 -4.05 -3.54 -3.10
N TRP A 17 -3.11 -3.78 -3.99
CA TRP A 17 -1.79 -4.30 -3.63
C TRP A 17 -0.86 -3.13 -3.30
N LYS A 18 -0.44 -3.01 -2.04
CA LYS A 18 0.65 -2.09 -1.66
C LYS A 18 1.99 -2.81 -1.82
N ARG A 19 3.01 -2.09 -2.29
CA ARG A 19 4.38 -2.65 -2.32
C ARG A 19 4.93 -2.68 -0.90
N ASN A 20 5.36 -3.85 -0.44
CA ASN A 20 5.95 -4.00 0.88
C ASN A 20 7.35 -3.41 0.88
N PHE A 21 7.61 -2.42 1.74
CA PHE A 21 8.94 -1.82 1.89
C PHE A 21 9.36 -1.96 3.35
N VAL A 22 9.59 -3.20 3.75
CA VAL A 22 10.09 -3.56 5.07
C VAL A 22 11.60 -3.70 5.01
N LEU A 23 12.27 -3.26 6.07
CA LEU A 23 13.70 -3.47 6.25
C LEU A 23 13.91 -4.74 7.05
N SER A 24 14.98 -5.49 6.75
CA SER A 24 15.34 -6.65 7.56
C SER A 24 15.69 -6.20 8.98
N ASN A 25 15.11 -6.84 9.98
CA ASN A 25 15.43 -6.57 11.38
C ASN A 25 16.06 -7.81 12.01
N ARG A 26 17.35 -7.75 12.32
CA ARG A 26 18.08 -8.87 12.92
C ARG A 26 17.60 -9.18 14.34
N ALA A 27 17.20 -8.15 15.11
CA ALA A 27 16.76 -8.32 16.49
C ALA A 27 15.46 -9.13 16.60
N GLU A 28 14.59 -9.01 15.60
CA GLU A 28 13.31 -9.73 15.52
C GLU A 28 13.40 -10.99 14.64
N HIS A 29 14.61 -11.40 14.23
CA HIS A 29 14.82 -12.50 13.28
C HIS A 29 14.03 -12.33 11.96
N PHE A 30 13.76 -11.08 11.56
CA PHE A 30 12.95 -10.75 10.40
C PHE A 30 13.82 -10.48 9.15
N ALA A 31 13.65 -11.31 8.12
CA ALA A 31 14.35 -11.16 6.85
C ALA A 31 13.43 -10.59 5.76
N ALA A 32 13.72 -9.38 5.28
CA ALA A 32 12.92 -8.73 4.24
C ALA A 32 12.93 -9.48 2.89
N ASN A 33 13.91 -10.37 2.65
CA ASN A 33 13.94 -11.19 1.44
C ASN A 33 12.90 -12.31 1.43
N LEU A 34 12.42 -12.75 2.60
CA LEU A 34 11.41 -13.80 2.74
C LEU A 34 9.98 -13.24 2.80
N THR A 35 9.81 -11.92 2.82
CA THR A 35 8.49 -11.29 2.88
C THR A 35 7.85 -11.18 1.49
N HIS A 36 6.51 -11.19 1.46
CA HIS A 36 5.78 -10.91 0.24
C HIS A 36 6.08 -9.50 -0.25
N LYS A 37 6.47 -9.39 -1.53
CA LYS A 37 6.82 -8.13 -2.19
C LYS A 37 5.63 -7.17 -2.29
N PHE A 38 4.42 -7.71 -2.27
CA PHE A 38 3.17 -6.97 -2.27
C PHE A 38 2.28 -7.49 -1.15
N VAL A 39 1.62 -6.57 -0.45
CA VAL A 39 0.67 -6.88 0.63
C VAL A 39 -0.71 -6.43 0.15
N LEU A 40 -1.70 -7.30 0.31
CA LEU A 40 -3.08 -6.98 0.00
C LEU A 40 -3.59 -6.04 1.09
N CYS A 41 -4.22 -4.95 0.67
CA CYS A 41 -4.80 -3.97 1.57
C CYS A 41 -6.15 -3.50 1.05
N THR A 42 -6.99 -3.05 1.96
CA THR A 42 -8.27 -2.42 1.65
C THR A 42 -8.14 -0.91 1.82
N VAL A 43 -8.68 -0.13 0.89
CA VAL A 43 -8.76 1.32 1.03
C VAL A 43 -9.85 1.64 2.06
N THR A 44 -9.48 2.22 3.19
CA THR A 44 -10.44 2.58 4.24
C THR A 44 -10.85 4.04 4.17
N ASN A 45 -9.96 4.91 3.70
CA ASN A 45 -10.27 6.32 3.57
C ASN A 45 -9.51 6.98 2.41
N VAL A 46 -10.14 7.97 1.78
CA VAL A 46 -9.56 8.76 0.69
C VAL A 46 -9.14 10.11 1.25
N VAL A 47 -7.88 10.24 1.64
CA VAL A 47 -7.33 11.49 2.19
C VAL A 47 -7.25 12.57 1.11
N SER A 48 -6.89 12.18 -0.11
CA SER A 48 -6.75 13.08 -1.26
C SER A 48 -6.75 12.27 -2.55
N ASN A 49 -6.91 12.94 -3.68
CA ASN A 49 -6.92 12.31 -5.01
C ASN A 49 -5.64 11.48 -5.32
N LEU A 50 -4.55 11.71 -4.59
CA LEU A 50 -3.29 10.99 -4.73
C LEU A 50 -2.92 10.13 -3.51
N VAL A 51 -3.59 10.30 -2.36
CA VAL A 51 -3.20 9.70 -1.08
C VAL A 51 -4.40 8.98 -0.47
N TYR A 52 -4.21 7.70 -0.17
CA TYR A 52 -5.24 6.81 0.33
C TYR A 52 -4.76 6.19 1.65
N GLU A 53 -5.66 6.05 2.61
CA GLU A 53 -5.45 5.26 3.81
C GLU A 53 -5.85 3.83 3.54
N LEU A 54 -4.99 2.91 3.96
CA LEU A 54 -5.14 1.50 3.72
C LEU A 54 -5.12 0.76 5.06
N THR A 55 -5.84 -0.35 5.12
CA THR A 55 -5.72 -1.35 6.19
C THR A 55 -5.32 -2.68 5.59
N THR A 56 -4.54 -3.46 6.34
CA THR A 56 -4.25 -4.86 5.98
C THR A 56 -5.40 -5.78 6.39
N GLU A 57 -5.34 -7.04 5.96
CA GLU A 57 -6.32 -8.06 6.33
C GLU A 57 -6.41 -8.31 7.85
N ASP A 58 -5.32 -8.04 8.58
CA ASP A 58 -5.25 -8.10 10.05
C ASP A 58 -5.87 -6.87 10.75
N ASP A 59 -6.59 -6.02 10.01
CA ASP A 59 -7.10 -4.71 10.46
C ASP A 59 -6.02 -3.70 10.91
N ALA A 60 -4.75 -4.09 10.86
CA ALA A 60 -3.65 -3.17 11.14
C ALA A 60 -3.64 -2.02 10.13
N ASP A 61 -3.66 -0.78 10.65
CA ASP A 61 -3.49 0.44 9.88
C ASP A 61 -2.18 0.38 9.10
N ALA A 62 -2.28 0.19 7.78
CA ALA A 62 -1.11 0.21 6.92
C ALA A 62 -0.56 1.64 6.79
N GLY A 63 -1.40 2.65 7.06
CA GLY A 63 -1.09 4.06 6.96
C GLY A 63 -1.45 4.66 5.59
N LYS A 64 -0.89 5.86 5.32
CA LYS A 64 -1.19 6.66 4.13
C LYS A 64 -0.24 6.34 2.99
N PHE A 65 -0.79 5.94 1.84
CA PHE A 65 -0.01 5.62 0.65
C PHE A 65 -0.38 6.47 -0.55
N HIS A 66 0.65 6.84 -1.31
CA HIS A 66 0.48 7.52 -2.58
C HIS A 66 0.04 6.52 -3.67
N VAL A 67 -0.96 6.88 -4.50
CA VAL A 67 -1.53 6.08 -5.61
C VAL A 67 -0.50 5.33 -6.46
N LYS A 68 0.63 5.97 -6.81
CA LYS A 68 1.77 5.36 -7.53
C LYS A 68 2.39 4.12 -6.89
N ARG A 69 2.24 3.94 -5.58
CA ARG A 69 2.76 2.78 -4.83
C ARG A 69 1.75 1.64 -4.77
N LEU A 70 0.53 1.86 -5.26
CA LEU A 70 -0.58 0.92 -5.28
C LEU A 70 -0.71 0.27 -6.66
N LYS A 71 -1.19 -0.96 -6.66
CA LYS A 71 -1.62 -1.68 -7.85
C LYS A 71 -3.04 -2.19 -7.62
N THR A 72 -3.84 -2.15 -8.69
CA THR A 72 -5.11 -2.90 -8.70
C THR A 72 -4.82 -4.40 -8.65
N ILE A 73 -5.74 -5.16 -8.06
CA ILE A 73 -5.82 -6.61 -8.23
C ILE A 73 -6.20 -6.95 -9.67
#